data_AF-A0A432FJC0-F1
#
_entry.id   AF-A0A432FJC0-F1
#
_cell.length_a   1.000
_cell.length_b   1.000
_cell.length_c   1.000
_cell.angle_alpha   90.00
_cell.angle_beta   90.00
_cell.angle_gamma   90.00
#
_symmetry.space_group_name_H-M   'P 1'
#
loop_
_entity.id
_entity.type
_entity.pdbx_description
1 polymer ?
#
loop_
_entity_poly.entity_id
_entity_poly.type
_entity_poly.pdbx_seq_one_letter_code
_entity_poly.pdbx_strand_id
1 'polypeptide(L)' 'MNEPSPNSRNPTLVAAFLLLLLFVTPVTRLWANPHMPWYLPYLLWAGVIGLMLLPRLFRRGKPDR' A
#
# COMPACT_ATOMS: atom_id res chain seq x y z
N MET A 1 -18.58 -19.94 23.27
CA MET A 1 -18.01 -20.34 21.96
C MET A 1 -18.08 -19.10 21.09
N ASN A 2 -17.00 -18.32 21.03
CA ASN A 2 -16.97 -17.07 20.26
C ASN A 2 -16.37 -17.42 18.91
N GLU A 3 -17.19 -17.50 17.86
CA GLU A 3 -16.70 -17.70 16.51
C GLU A 3 -16.03 -16.40 16.04
N PRO A 4 -14.71 -16.37 15.74
CA PRO A 4 -14.12 -15.21 15.12
C PRO A 4 -14.62 -15.13 13.67
N SER A 5 -15.40 -14.09 13.37
CA SER A 5 -15.92 -13.81 12.03
C SER A 5 -14.79 -13.84 10.97
N PRO A 6 -14.92 -14.62 9.88
CA PRO A 6 -13.80 -14.98 9.00
C PRO A 6 -13.45 -13.92 7.94
N ASN A 7 -13.71 -12.63 8.17
CA ASN A 7 -13.44 -11.60 7.17
C ASN A 7 -12.90 -10.30 7.75
N SER A 8 -11.91 -10.40 8.64
CA SER A 8 -10.99 -9.28 8.86
C SER A 8 -10.06 -9.21 7.65
N ARG A 9 -10.48 -8.47 6.60
CA ARG A 9 -9.52 -7.94 5.61
C ARG A 9 -8.46 -7.19 6.42
N ASN A 10 -7.32 -7.83 6.64
CA ASN A 10 -6.23 -7.29 7.44
C ASN A 10 -5.44 -6.32 6.55
N PRO A 11 -5.71 -5.00 6.60
CA PRO A 11 -5.00 -4.04 5.76
C PRO A 11 -3.49 -4.08 6.03
N THR A 12 -3.10 -4.51 7.23
CA THR A 12 -1.72 -4.74 7.65
C THR A 12 -1.03 -5.83 6.81
N LEU A 13 -1.73 -6.93 6.51
CA LEU A 13 -1.20 -8.02 5.69
C LEU A 13 -1.01 -7.56 4.25
N VAL A 14 -1.97 -6.81 3.70
CA VAL A 14 -1.87 -6.23 2.36
C VAL A 14 -0.72 -5.22 2.28
N ALA A 15 -0.60 -4.32 3.28
CA ALA A 15 0.48 -3.35 3.34
C ALA A 15 1.86 -4.02 3.49
N ALA A 16 1.96 -5.04 4.34
CA ALA A 16 3.19 -5.81 4.53
C ALA A 16 3.58 -6.56 3.24
N PHE A 17 2.61 -7.16 2.55
CA PHE A 17 2.86 -7.82 1.26
C PHE A 17 3.27 -6.82 0.18
N LEU A 18 2.69 -5.61 0.17
CA LEU A 18 3.05 -4.53 -0.74
C LEU A 18 4.48 -4.03 -0.48
N LEU A 19 4.85 -3.86 0.79
CA LEU A 19 6.20 -3.53 1.24
C LEU A 19 7.20 -4.60 0.83
N LEU A 20 6.84 -5.87 1.05
CA LEU A 20 7.65 -7.01 0.67
C LEU A 20 7.82 -7.06 -0.86
N LEU A 21 6.76 -6.86 -1.64
CA LEU A 21 6.82 -6.80 -3.11
C LEU A 21 7.68 -5.62 -3.60
N LEU A 22 7.63 -4.48 -2.90
CA LEU A 22 8.49 -3.32 -3.17
C LEU A 22 9.98 -3.67 -3.01
N PHE A 23 10.30 -4.46 -1.99
CA PHE A 23 11.68 -4.78 -1.61
C PHE A 23 12.24 -6.07 -2.24
N VAL A 24 11.39 -7.04 -2.58
CA VAL A 24 11.80 -8.41 -2.99
C VAL A 24 11.84 -8.61 -4.50
N THR A 25 11.20 -7.75 -5.30
CA THR A 25 11.00 -7.98 -6.75
C THR A 25 11.78 -6.96 -7.61
N PRO A 26 11.89 -7.11 -8.96
CA PRO A 26 12.89 -6.46 -9.84
C PRO A 26 12.81 -4.93 -9.90
N VAL A 27 11.91 -4.33 -9.14
CA VAL A 27 11.91 -2.92 -8.74
C VAL A 27 13.31 -2.51 -8.28
N THR A 28 13.99 -3.25 -7.41
CA THR A 28 15.36 -2.91 -7.01
C THR A 28 16.36 -2.91 -8.18
N ARG A 29 16.21 -3.80 -9.16
CA ARG A 29 17.00 -3.79 -10.41
C ARG A 29 16.70 -2.60 -11.30
N LEU A 30 15.44 -2.18 -11.36
CA LEU A 30 15.01 -0.97 -12.06
C LEU A 30 15.66 0.27 -11.42
N TRP A 31 15.83 0.28 -10.11
CA TRP A 31 16.41 1.41 -9.38
C TRP A 31 17.94 1.44 -9.47
N ALA A 32 18.55 0.27 -9.59
CA ALA A 32 19.99 0.13 -9.82
C ALA A 32 20.39 0.42 -11.28
N ASN A 33 19.43 0.71 -12.16
CA ASN A 33 19.70 1.01 -13.57
C ASN A 33 20.03 2.51 -13.73
N PRO A 34 21.23 2.89 -14.22
CA PRO A 34 21.66 4.29 -14.30
C PRO A 34 20.81 5.17 -15.23
N HIS A 35 19.99 4.57 -16.10
CA HIS A 35 19.05 5.29 -16.97
C HIS A 35 17.67 5.52 -16.34
N MET A 36 17.39 4.94 -15.17
CA MET A 36 16.08 5.12 -14.55
C MET A 36 16.01 6.38 -13.68
N PRO A 37 14.85 7.07 -13.70
CA PRO A 37 14.68 8.27 -12.90
C PRO A 37 14.82 7.98 -11.41
N TRP A 38 15.68 8.75 -10.75
CA TRP A 38 15.94 8.69 -9.31
C TRP A 38 14.68 8.87 -8.44
N TYR A 39 13.60 9.43 -8.99
CA TYR A 39 12.36 9.69 -8.27
C TYR A 39 11.36 8.51 -8.27
N LEU A 40 11.57 7.46 -9.07
CA LEU A 40 10.71 6.26 -9.10
C LEU A 40 10.36 5.73 -7.69
N PRO A 41 11.34 5.59 -6.77
CA PRO A 41 11.08 5.33 -5.36
C PRO A 41 9.96 6.10 -4.74
N TYR A 42 10.08 7.41 -4.87
CA TYR A 42 9.31 8.36 -4.11
C TYR A 42 7.89 8.40 -4.69
N LEU A 43 7.77 8.20 -6.01
CA LEU A 43 6.48 8.06 -6.70
C LEU A 43 5.73 6.80 -6.23
N LEU A 44 6.45 5.69 -6.10
CA LEU A 44 5.88 4.43 -5.62
C LEU A 44 5.43 4.56 -4.16
N TRP A 45 6.27 5.13 -3.30
CA TRP A 45 5.94 5.44 -1.90
C TRP A 45 4.74 6.40 -1.78
N ALA A 46 4.70 7.45 -2.60
CA ALA A 46 3.57 8.36 -2.66
C ALA A 46 2.26 7.64 -3.04
N GLY A 47 2.33 6.67 -3.96
CA GLY A 47 1.21 5.79 -4.30
C GLY A 47 0.72 4.95 -3.12
N VAL A 48 1.63 4.32 -2.37
CA VAL A 48 1.28 3.51 -1.18
C VAL A 48 0.66 4.38 -0.08
N ILE A 49 1.27 5.54 0.20
CA ILE A 49 0.79 6.50 1.20
C ILE A 49 -0.59 7.03 0.79
N GLY A 50 -0.75 7.41 -0.48
CA GLY A 50 -2.04 7.84 -1.05
C GLY A 50 -3.10 6.76 -0.90
N LEU A 51 -2.78 5.50 -1.21
CA LEU A 51 -3.70 4.37 -1.06
C LEU A 51 -4.07 4.08 0.40
N MET A 52 -3.18 4.32 1.36
CA MET A 52 -3.51 4.25 2.80
C MET A 52 -4.42 5.40 3.27
N LEU A 53 -4.24 6.58 2.70
CA LEU A 53 -5.03 7.78 3.03
C LEU A 53 -6.39 7.79 2.34
N LEU A 54 -6.51 7.17 1.16
CA LEU A 54 -7.72 7.17 0.35
C LEU A 54 -8.95 6.65 1.12
N PRO A 55 -8.91 5.50 1.82
CA PRO A 55 -10.04 5.01 2.62
C PRO A 55 -10.39 5.94 3.79
N ARG A 56 -9.41 6.67 4.35
CA ARG A 56 -9.65 7.63 5.44
C ARG A 56 -10.40 8.86 4.92
N LEU A 57 -10.08 9.31 3.72
CA LEU A 57 -10.79 10.38 3.02
C LEU A 57 -12.21 9.95 2.63
N PHE A 58 -12.38 8.75 2.07
CA PHE A 58 -13.71 8.23 1.69
C PHE A 58 -14.62 7.95 2.89
N ARG A 59 -14.08 7.52 4.04
CA ARG A 59 -14.88 7.31 5.27
C ARG A 59 -15.40 8.62 5.90
N ARG A 60 -14.73 9.75 5.64
CA ARG A 60 -15.16 11.07 6.14
C ARG A 60 -16.43 11.60 5.46
N GLY A 61 -16.81 11.01 4.32
CA GLY A 61 -17.94 11.47 3.51
C GLY A 61 -19.21 10.67 3.67
N LYS A 62 -19.34 9.72 4.62
CA LYS A 62 -20.62 9.06 4.89
C LYS A 62 -21.46 10.03 5.75
N PRO A 63 -22.44 10.76 5.17
CA PRO A 63 -23.33 11.57 5.97
C PRO A 63 -24.25 10.56 6.66
N ASP A 64 -24.23 10.58 7.98
CA ASP A 64 -25.18 9.83 8.78
C ASP A 64 -26.58 10.32 8.39
N ARG A 65 -27.38 9.45 7.75
CA ARG A 65 -28.76 9.72 7.36
C ARG A 65 -29.58 8.47 7.59
#